data_AF-A0A377ASU6-F1
#
_entry.id   AF-A0A377ASU6-F1
#
_cell.length_a   1.000
_cell.length_b   1.000
_cell.length_c   1.000
_cell.angle_alpha   90.00
_cell.angle_beta   90.00
_cell.angle_gamma   90.00
#
_symmetry.space_group_name_H-M   'P 1'
#
loop_
_entity.id
_entity.type
_entity.pdbx_description
1 polymer ?
#
loop_
_entity_poly.entity_id
_entity_poly.type
_entity_poly.pdbx_seq_one_letter_code
_entity_poly.pdbx_strand_id
1 'polypeptide(L)'
;MIYRIRNWLVATLLLLCTPVGAATLSDIQVSNGNQQARITLSFIGDPDYAFSHQSKRTVALDIKQTGVIQGLPLLFSGNNLVKAIRSGTPKDAQTLRLVVDLTEKR
;
A
#
# COMPACT_ATOMS: atom_id res chain seq x y z
N MET A 1 -7.00 -28.19 41.38
CA MET A 1 -7.86 -27.07 40.91
C MET A 1 -7.13 -26.09 39.99
N ILE A 2 -5.86 -25.73 40.28
CA ILE A 2 -5.00 -24.83 39.47
C ILE A 2 -4.86 -25.18 37.98
N TYR A 3 -4.79 -26.47 37.61
CA TYR A 3 -4.63 -26.88 36.21
C TYR A 3 -5.83 -26.55 35.31
N ARG A 4 -7.05 -26.52 35.86
CA ARG A 4 -8.27 -26.21 35.10
C ARG A 4 -8.36 -24.72 34.78
N ILE A 5 -7.99 -23.87 35.74
CA ILE A 5 -7.92 -22.41 35.58
C ILE A 5 -6.83 -22.03 34.58
N ARG A 6 -5.67 -22.69 34.64
CA ARG A 6 -4.56 -22.46 33.71
C ARG A 6 -4.94 -22.81 32.26
N ASN A 7 -5.67 -23.90 32.05
CA ASN A 7 -6.17 -24.27 30.71
C ASN A 7 -7.19 -23.26 30.16
N TRP A 8 -8.04 -22.71 31.02
CA TRP A 8 -9.03 -21.71 30.62
C TRP A 8 -8.35 -20.39 30.26
N LEU A 9 -7.34 -19.97 31.01
CA LEU A 9 -6.52 -18.80 30.68
C LEU A 9 -5.84 -18.92 29.31
N VAL A 10 -5.28 -20.09 28.99
CA VAL A 10 -4.66 -20.34 27.68
C VAL A 10 -5.70 -20.33 26.55
N ALA A 11 -6.87 -20.94 26.77
CA ALA A 11 -7.96 -20.92 25.79
C ALA A 11 -8.49 -19.51 25.52
N THR A 12 -8.68 -18.69 26.57
CA THR A 12 -9.10 -17.29 26.42
C THR A 12 -8.02 -16.44 25.76
N LEU A 13 -6.75 -16.68 26.04
CA LEU A 13 -5.64 -15.98 25.39
C LEU A 13 -5.55 -16.28 23.89
N LEU A 14 -5.79 -17.54 23.49
CA LEU A 14 -5.83 -17.93 22.08
C LEU A 14 -7.03 -17.35 21.33
N LEU A 15 -8.18 -17.19 22.00
CA LEU A 15 -9.36 -16.50 21.45
C LEU A 15 -9.12 -15.00 21.18
N LEU A 16 -8.17 -14.38 21.88
CA LEU A 16 -7.80 -12.97 21.69
C LEU A 16 -6.84 -12.75 20.51
N CYS A 17 -6.26 -13.80 19.95
CA CYS A 17 -5.40 -13.72 18.77
C CYS A 17 -6.26 -13.76 17.49
N THR A 18 -6.98 -12.68 17.19
CA THR A 18 -7.43 -12.45 15.82
C THR A 18 -6.25 -11.95 14.99
N PRO A 19 -5.85 -12.64 13.90
CA PRO A 19 -4.87 -12.07 13.00
C PRO A 19 -5.50 -10.84 12.33
N VAL A 20 -5.13 -9.65 12.78
CA VAL A 20 -5.32 -8.43 11.99
C VAL A 20 -4.29 -8.49 10.86
N GLY A 21 -4.62 -9.23 9.81
CA GLY A 21 -3.81 -9.30 8.61
C GLY A 21 -3.90 -7.97 7.88
N ALA A 22 -2.82 -7.17 7.90
CA ALA A 22 -2.69 -6.06 6.97
C ALA A 22 -2.68 -6.64 5.54
N ALA A 23 -3.44 -6.05 4.62
CA ALA A 23 -3.40 -6.48 3.23
C ALA A 23 -1.99 -6.32 2.67
N THR A 24 -1.57 -7.28 1.87
CA THR A 24 -0.24 -7.27 1.25
C THR A 24 -0.36 -6.95 -0.22
N LEU A 25 0.41 -5.97 -0.71
CA LEU A 25 0.42 -5.64 -2.13
C LEU A 25 1.09 -6.78 -2.92
N SER A 26 0.38 -7.33 -3.90
CA SER A 26 0.85 -8.45 -4.72
C SER A 26 1.21 -8.05 -6.15
N ASP A 27 0.56 -7.03 -6.72
CA ASP A 27 0.82 -6.59 -8.09
C ASP A 27 0.54 -5.10 -8.30
N ILE A 28 1.26 -4.50 -9.25
CA ILE A 28 1.07 -3.12 -9.73
C ILE A 28 0.97 -3.15 -11.25
N GLN A 29 -0.24 -3.01 -11.77
CA GLN A 29 -0.45 -2.88 -13.22
C GLN A 29 -0.67 -1.43 -13.59
N VAL A 30 -0.03 -1.01 -14.67
CA VAL A 30 -0.07 0.37 -15.11
C VAL A 30 -0.42 0.45 -16.58
N SER A 31 -1.58 1.04 -16.88
CA SER A 31 -1.99 1.45 -18.22
C SER A 31 -1.88 2.96 -18.31
N ASN A 32 -0.82 3.46 -18.94
CA ASN A 32 -0.45 4.87 -18.92
C ASN A 32 -0.60 5.50 -20.30
N GLY A 33 -1.72 6.19 -20.54
CA GLY A 33 -1.95 6.95 -21.76
C GLY A 33 -1.60 8.44 -21.60
N ASN A 34 -1.72 9.20 -22.69
CA ASN A 34 -1.43 10.64 -22.71
C ASN A 34 -2.52 11.50 -22.04
N GLN A 35 -3.76 11.03 -21.98
CA GLN A 35 -4.91 11.73 -21.39
C GLN A 35 -5.35 11.12 -20.06
N GLN A 36 -5.23 9.80 -19.94
CA GLN A 36 -5.61 9.05 -18.75
C GLN A 36 -4.54 8.01 -18.45
N ALA A 37 -4.23 7.86 -17.17
CA ALA A 37 -3.49 6.73 -16.64
C ALA A 37 -4.38 5.97 -15.66
N ARG A 38 -4.34 4.64 -15.72
CA ARG A 38 -4.96 3.74 -14.76
C ARG A 38 -3.86 2.92 -14.10
N ILE A 39 -3.78 3.04 -12.78
CA ILE A 39 -2.88 2.26 -11.93
C ILE A 39 -3.79 1.32 -11.14
N THR A 40 -3.64 0.02 -11.37
CA THR A 40 -4.37 -1.04 -10.67
C THR A 40 -3.43 -1.69 -9.68
N LEU A 41 -3.79 -1.66 -8.40
CA LEU A 41 -3.05 -2.27 -7.31
C LEU A 41 -3.82 -3.49 -6.83
N SER A 42 -3.18 -4.65 -6.83
CA SER A 42 -3.78 -5.89 -6.35
C SER A 42 -3.25 -6.23 -4.97
N PHE A 43 -4.15 -6.70 -4.12
CA PHE A 43 -3.84 -7.02 -2.73
C PHE A 43 -4.31 -8.43 -2.38
N ILE A 44 -3.56 -9.09 -1.50
CA ILE A 44 -4.02 -10.26 -0.79
C ILE A 44 -4.64 -9.77 0.53
N GLY A 45 -5.96 -9.89 0.64
CA GLY A 45 -6.76 -9.31 1.73
C GLY A 45 -7.29 -7.91 1.40
N ASP A 46 -8.06 -7.34 2.33
CA ASP A 46 -8.73 -6.05 2.15
C ASP A 46 -7.80 -4.89 2.55
N PRO A 47 -7.37 -4.03 1.61
CA PRO A 47 -6.43 -2.96 1.91
C PRO A 47 -7.13 -1.79 2.61
N ASP A 48 -6.51 -1.30 3.69
CA ASP A 48 -6.80 0.03 4.22
C ASP A 48 -5.83 1.02 3.56
N TYR A 49 -6.37 2.00 2.83
CA TYR A 49 -5.59 2.96 2.06
C TYR A 49 -6.23 4.35 2.07
N ALA A 50 -5.39 5.37 1.86
CA ALA A 50 -5.80 6.76 1.68
C ALA A 50 -4.97 7.44 0.60
N PHE A 51 -5.58 8.27 -0.23
CA PHE A 51 -4.86 9.07 -1.22
C PHE A 51 -4.83 10.56 -0.83
N SER A 52 -3.79 11.26 -1.27
CA SER A 52 -3.63 12.69 -1.05
C SER A 52 -2.89 13.35 -2.21
N HIS A 53 -3.21 14.61 -2.48
CA HIS A 53 -2.47 15.42 -3.45
C HIS A 53 -1.34 16.14 -2.72
N GLN A 54 -0.09 15.79 -3.01
CA GLN A 54 1.06 16.51 -2.46
C GLN A 54 1.34 17.81 -3.20
N SER A 55 1.05 17.83 -4.51
CA SER A 55 1.23 19.00 -5.36
C SER A 55 0.28 18.93 -6.55
N LYS A 56 0.29 19.95 -7.42
CA LYS A 56 -0.42 19.90 -8.72
C LYS A 56 -0.01 18.71 -9.60
N ARG A 57 1.16 18.10 -9.34
CA ARG A 57 1.78 17.08 -10.18
C ARG A 57 2.12 15.79 -9.44
N THR A 58 1.67 15.65 -8.21
CA THR A 58 2.06 14.52 -7.37
C THR A 58 0.86 14.02 -6.57
N VAL A 59 0.55 12.74 -6.72
CA VAL A 59 -0.45 12.04 -5.91
C VAL A 59 0.27 11.02 -5.04
N ALA A 60 0.01 11.05 -3.73
CA ALA A 60 0.52 10.06 -2.79
C ALA A 60 -0.60 9.12 -2.38
N LEU A 61 -0.30 7.82 -2.35
CA LEU A 61 -1.16 6.77 -1.85
C LEU A 61 -0.50 6.14 -0.63
N ASP A 62 -1.16 6.23 0.50
CA ASP A 62 -0.79 5.61 1.76
C ASP A 62 -1.56 4.30 1.91
N ILE A 63 -0.88 3.20 2.22
CA ILE A 63 -1.47 1.88 2.35
C ILE A 63 -1.00 1.29 3.68
N LYS A 64 -1.92 0.83 4.54
CA LYS A 64 -1.55 0.15 5.79
C LYS A 64 -1.02 -1.24 5.48
N GLN A 65 0.28 -1.33 5.31
CA GLN A 65 1.03 -2.57 5.20
C GLN A 65 2.46 -2.32 5.65
N THR A 66 3.08 -3.35 6.21
CA THR A 66 4.51 -3.36 6.52
C THR A 66 5.25 -4.07 5.39
N GLY A 67 6.44 -3.58 5.05
CA GLY A 67 7.30 -4.20 4.05
C GLY A 67 7.79 -3.23 2.97
N VAL A 68 8.66 -3.75 2.10
CA VAL A 68 9.24 -3.01 0.98
C VAL A 68 8.68 -3.56 -0.32
N ILE A 69 8.22 -2.68 -1.20
CA ILE A 69 7.83 -3.08 -2.56
C ILE A 69 9.08 -3.19 -3.42
N GLN A 70 9.29 -4.37 -4.00
CA GLN A 70 10.34 -4.60 -4.97
C GLN A 70 9.91 -4.10 -6.36
N GLY A 71 10.86 -3.62 -7.16
CA GLY A 71 10.59 -3.13 -8.51
C GLY A 71 10.20 -1.65 -8.62
N LEU A 72 10.19 -0.91 -7.51
CA LEU A 72 10.11 0.56 -7.53
C LEU A 72 11.51 1.19 -7.58
N PRO A 73 11.68 2.36 -8.23
CA PRO A 73 10.65 3.10 -8.94
C PRO A 73 10.32 2.51 -10.32
N LEU A 74 9.04 2.58 -10.71
CA LEU A 74 8.61 2.35 -12.08
C LEU A 74 8.71 3.67 -12.85
N LEU A 75 9.53 3.68 -13.89
CA LEU A 75 9.74 4.84 -14.75
C LEU A 75 9.01 4.65 -16.07
N PHE A 76 8.30 5.68 -16.51
CA PHE A 76 7.56 5.66 -17.77
C PHE A 76 8.15 6.69 -18.72
N SER A 77 8.40 6.26 -19.96
CA SER A 77 8.93 7.10 -21.03
C SER A 77 7.85 7.38 -22.08
N GLY A 78 8.08 8.38 -22.94
CA GLY A 78 7.15 8.74 -24.01
C GLY A 78 6.08 9.76 -23.58
N ASN A 79 5.05 9.92 -24.42
CA ASN A 79 3.99 10.90 -24.20
C ASN A 79 2.89 10.34 -23.29
N ASN A 80 3.21 10.19 -22.00
CA ASN A 80 2.35 9.58 -21.01
C ASN A 80 1.99 10.55 -19.88
N LEU A 81 0.84 10.35 -19.24
CA LEU A 81 0.38 11.22 -18.14
C LEU A 81 1.19 11.00 -16.86
N VAL A 82 1.54 9.76 -16.53
CA VAL A 82 2.38 9.43 -15.37
C VAL A 82 3.83 9.32 -15.82
N LYS A 83 4.74 9.97 -15.09
CA LYS A 83 6.19 9.93 -15.32
C LYS A 83 6.85 8.83 -14.50
N ALA A 84 6.45 8.69 -13.24
CA ALA A 84 7.03 7.69 -12.36
C ALA A 84 6.05 7.27 -11.25
N ILE A 85 6.21 6.04 -10.76
CA ILE A 85 5.67 5.58 -9.49
C ILE A 85 6.86 5.19 -8.62
N ARG A 86 6.95 5.73 -7.40
CA ARG A 86 8.09 5.49 -6.50
C ARG A 86 7.64 5.32 -5.07
N SER A 87 8.49 4.72 -4.26
CA SER A 87 8.32 4.73 -2.80
C SER A 87 8.50 6.15 -2.27
N GLY A 88 7.55 6.61 -1.47
CA GLY A 88 7.65 7.85 -0.69
C GLY A 88 7.99 7.56 0.76
N THR A 89 8.22 8.63 1.53
CA THR A 89 8.42 8.53 2.98
C THR A 89 7.11 8.13 3.67
N PRO A 90 7.07 6.99 4.38
CA PRO A 90 5.92 6.58 5.19
C PRO A 90 5.44 7.67 6.15
N LYS A 91 4.13 7.67 6.45
CA LYS A 91 3.57 8.50 7.54
C LYS A 91 3.89 7.92 8.92
N ASP A 92 3.98 6.60 9.01
CA ASP A 92 4.25 5.84 10.24
C ASP A 92 4.87 4.48 9.90
N ALA A 93 5.19 3.67 10.92
CA ALA A 93 5.88 2.39 10.77
C ALA A 93 5.02 1.27 10.14
N GLN A 94 3.70 1.46 10.02
CA GLN A 94 2.76 0.47 9.48
C GLN A 94 2.17 0.89 8.13
N THR A 95 2.67 1.97 7.56
CA THR A 95 2.18 2.54 6.32
C THR A 95 3.26 2.48 5.26
N LEU A 96 2.90 1.97 4.09
CA LEU A 96 3.66 2.16 2.88
C LEU A 96 3.13 3.38 2.14
N ARG A 97 4.02 4.23 1.64
CA ARG A 97 3.65 5.35 0.76
C ARG A 97 4.14 5.10 -0.67
N LEU A 98 3.22 5.12 -1.62
CA LEU A 98 3.49 5.24 -3.05
C LEU A 98 3.30 6.69 -3.49
N VAL A 99 4.18 7.17 -4.35
CA VAL A 99 4.11 8.51 -4.94
C VAL A 99 4.07 8.38 -6.45
N VAL A 100 3.04 8.95 -7.05
CA VAL A 100 2.80 9.02 -8.48
C VAL A 100 3.14 10.42 -8.96
N ASP A 101 4.20 10.53 -9.74
CA ASP A 101 4.64 11.79 -10.36
C ASP A 101 4.02 11.92 -11.75
N LEU A 102 3.32 13.03 -12.01
CA LEU A 102 2.67 13.35 -13.28
C LEU A 102 3.63 14.09 -14.22
N THR A 103 3.50 13.81 -15.51
CA THR A 103 4.24 14.49 -16.57
C THR A 103 3.77 15.94 -16.70
N GLU A 104 4.70 16.86 -16.90
CA GLU A 104 4.40 18.26 -17.18
C GLU A 104 3.90 18.40 -18.63
N LYS A 105 2.61 18.72 -18.80
CA LYS A 105 2.10 19.25 -20.06
C LYS A 105 2.43 20.74 -20.12
N ARG A 106 3.31 21.12 -21.06
CA ARG A 106 3.50 22.52 -21.45
C ARG A 106 2.32 23.02 -22.25
#